data_AF-A0AAD3P3U3-F1
#
_entry.id   AF-A0AAD3P3U3-F1
#
_cell.length_a   1.000
_cell.length_b   1.000
_cell.length_c   1.000
_cell.angle_alpha   90.00
_cell.angle_beta   90.00
_cell.angle_gamma   90.00
#
_symmetry.space_group_name_H-M   'P 1'
#
loop_
_entity.id
_entity.type
_entity.pdbx_description
1 polymer ?
#
loop_
_entity_poly.entity_id
_entity_poly.type
_entity_poly.pdbx_seq_one_letter_code
_entity_poly.pdbx_strand_id
1 'polypeptide(L)'
;MMLQSTEPPPPPNYIVLNDNRARRRPPTYPLGRNAHRDDASWFGGSRFLKCMCWCYCVLFVIILLLGGLLFYAYTFYKPKLPSYEMLDFEVIAFNAQPDFSLYTEFQVTVWTENPNLFIGLTYEEGSAVSILFEHSPLCFGKLPNIHQGHNNVTMIKVVLKGKSTEGRFLWSCR
;
A
#
# COMPACT_ATOMS: atom_id res chain seq x y z
N MET A 1 -109.75 25.70 -71.02
CA MET A 1 -110.03 24.25 -70.92
C MET A 1 -108.77 23.53 -71.36
N MET A 2 -108.37 22.50 -70.60
CA MET A 2 -107.27 21.56 -70.82
C MET A 2 -105.83 22.06 -70.61
N LEU A 3 -105.19 21.37 -69.66
CA LEU A 3 -103.80 21.40 -69.25
C LEU A 3 -102.91 20.85 -70.37
N GLN A 4 -101.67 21.31 -70.48
CA GLN A 4 -100.58 20.42 -70.87
C GLN A 4 -99.29 20.87 -70.17
N SER A 5 -99.00 20.17 -69.07
CA SER A 5 -97.67 20.11 -68.47
C SER A 5 -96.82 19.21 -69.36
N THR A 6 -95.75 19.75 -69.94
CA THR A 6 -94.74 18.96 -70.65
C THR A 6 -93.48 18.91 -69.78
N GLU A 7 -93.17 17.73 -69.27
CA GLU A 7 -91.97 17.43 -68.50
C GLU A 7 -90.75 17.24 -69.46
N PRO A 8 -89.51 17.63 -69.07
CA PRO A 8 -88.46 18.10 -69.98
C PRO A 8 -87.50 17.00 -70.48
N PRO A 9 -86.68 17.27 -71.52
CA PRO A 9 -85.55 16.39 -71.84
C PRO A 9 -84.53 16.39 -70.68
N PRO A 10 -83.97 15.23 -70.31
CA PRO A 10 -83.03 15.14 -69.20
C PRO A 10 -81.74 15.92 -69.50
N PRO A 11 -81.20 16.68 -68.54
CA PRO A 11 -79.93 17.38 -68.72
C PRO A 11 -78.77 16.37 -68.89
N PRO A 12 -77.76 16.69 -69.72
CA PRO A 12 -76.57 15.85 -69.86
C PRO A 12 -75.83 15.72 -68.53
N ASN A 13 -75.24 14.56 -68.27
CA ASN A 13 -74.48 14.28 -67.06
C ASN A 13 -73.14 15.05 -67.10
N TYR A 14 -73.10 16.26 -66.56
CA TYR A 14 -71.86 17.01 -66.38
C TYR A 14 -71.34 16.81 -64.96
N ILE A 15 -70.05 16.48 -64.86
CA ILE A 15 -69.36 16.41 -63.57
C ILE A 15 -69.17 17.85 -63.10
N VAL A 16 -69.92 18.27 -62.09
CA VAL A 16 -69.57 19.46 -61.31
C VAL A 16 -68.35 19.11 -60.48
N LEU A 17 -67.16 19.58 -60.89
CA LEU A 17 -66.03 19.69 -59.99
C LEU A 17 -66.45 20.67 -58.90
N ASN A 18 -66.86 20.09 -57.77
CA ASN A 18 -67.28 20.82 -56.59
C ASN A 18 -66.09 21.66 -56.08
N ASP A 19 -66.02 22.91 -56.52
CA ASP A 19 -65.03 23.87 -56.08
C ASP A 19 -65.45 24.48 -54.74
N ASN A 20 -65.61 23.59 -53.75
CA ASN A 20 -65.62 23.92 -52.33
C ASN A 20 -64.22 24.34 -51.84
N ARG A 21 -63.53 25.17 -52.64
CA ARG A 21 -62.31 25.90 -52.29
C ARG A 21 -62.67 27.11 -51.41
N ALA A 22 -63.58 26.92 -50.47
CA ALA A 22 -63.66 27.74 -49.28
C ALA A 22 -62.56 27.25 -48.31
N ARG A 23 -61.38 27.87 -48.44
CA ARG A 23 -60.37 28.03 -47.38
C ARG A 23 -60.07 26.77 -46.55
N ARG A 24 -59.74 25.66 -47.21
CA ARG A 24 -59.04 24.56 -46.53
C ARG A 24 -57.54 24.84 -46.68
N ARG A 25 -56.97 25.39 -45.61
CA ARG A 25 -55.52 25.55 -45.45
C ARG A 25 -54.85 24.21 -45.83
N PRO A 26 -53.71 24.22 -46.54
CA PRO A 26 -53.01 22.98 -46.86
C PRO A 26 -52.77 22.22 -45.56
N PRO A 27 -52.83 20.88 -45.55
CA PRO A 27 -52.32 20.14 -44.42
C PRO A 27 -50.87 20.57 -44.26
N THR A 28 -50.57 21.25 -43.14
CA THR A 28 -49.21 21.32 -42.63
C THR A 28 -48.82 19.88 -42.40
N TYR A 29 -48.19 19.27 -43.40
CA TYR A 29 -47.23 18.23 -43.16
C TYR A 29 -46.33 18.82 -42.07
N PRO A 30 -46.19 18.20 -40.89
CA PRO A 30 -44.96 18.44 -40.20
C PRO A 30 -43.89 18.09 -41.24
N LEU A 31 -42.99 19.01 -41.54
CA LEU A 31 -41.62 18.59 -41.80
C LEU A 31 -41.23 17.83 -40.53
N GLY A 32 -41.65 16.57 -40.51
CA GLY A 32 -41.19 15.56 -39.61
C GLY A 32 -39.74 15.50 -39.96
N ARG A 33 -38.96 16.29 -39.22
CA ARG A 33 -37.56 16.05 -39.00
C ARG A 33 -37.50 14.55 -38.79
N ASN A 34 -37.03 13.85 -39.81
CA ASN A 34 -36.22 12.67 -39.60
C ASN A 34 -34.97 13.18 -38.88
N ALA A 35 -35.15 13.68 -37.65
CA ALA A 35 -34.15 13.47 -36.63
C ALA A 35 -34.11 11.96 -36.61
N HIS A 36 -33.04 11.42 -37.20
CA HIS A 36 -32.54 10.12 -36.81
C HIS A 36 -32.76 10.07 -35.31
N ARG A 37 -33.79 9.32 -34.92
CA ARG A 37 -33.91 8.89 -33.57
C ARG A 37 -32.79 7.89 -33.51
N ASP A 38 -31.60 8.42 -33.24
CA ASP A 38 -30.50 7.66 -32.74
C ASP A 38 -31.10 7.02 -31.50
N ASP A 39 -31.66 5.83 -31.68
CA ASP A 39 -31.79 4.82 -30.64
C ASP A 39 -30.37 4.38 -30.25
N ALA A 40 -29.50 5.35 -29.96
CA ALA A 40 -28.47 5.22 -28.96
C ALA A 40 -29.23 5.12 -27.64
N SER A 41 -29.80 3.93 -27.42
CA SER A 41 -30.17 3.48 -26.10
C SER A 41 -28.96 3.77 -25.23
N TRP A 42 -29.12 4.82 -24.45
CA TRP A 42 -28.17 5.33 -23.49
C TRP A 42 -27.60 4.13 -22.76
N PHE A 43 -26.30 3.91 -22.92
CA PHE A 43 -25.51 2.93 -22.20
C PHE A 43 -26.11 2.68 -20.80
N GLY A 44 -26.87 1.60 -20.69
CA GLY A 44 -27.45 1.10 -19.46
C GLY A 44 -26.32 0.54 -18.61
N GLY A 45 -25.51 1.43 -18.06
CA GLY A 45 -24.29 1.08 -17.34
C GLY A 45 -23.90 2.11 -16.29
N SER A 46 -24.84 2.89 -15.74
CA SER A 46 -24.50 4.00 -14.84
C SER A 46 -24.48 3.66 -13.35
N ARG A 47 -24.77 2.41 -12.96
CA ARG A 47 -24.70 1.97 -11.55
C ARG A 47 -23.41 1.23 -11.19
N PHE A 48 -22.82 0.50 -12.14
CA PHE A 48 -21.56 -0.22 -11.90
C PHE A 48 -20.34 0.72 -11.89
N LEU A 49 -20.24 1.70 -12.79
CA LEU A 49 -19.13 2.68 -12.76
C LEU A 49 -19.20 3.62 -11.55
N LYS A 50 -20.40 4.04 -11.12
CA LYS A 50 -20.57 4.88 -9.92
C LYS A 50 -20.23 4.12 -8.63
N CYS A 51 -20.59 2.84 -8.54
CA CYS A 51 -20.23 1.98 -7.41
C CYS A 51 -18.72 1.73 -7.36
N MET A 52 -18.09 1.43 -8.50
CA MET A 52 -16.64 1.23 -8.57
C MET A 52 -15.88 2.50 -8.19
N CYS A 53 -16.28 3.67 -8.69
CA CYS A 53 -15.67 4.95 -8.32
C CYS A 53 -15.80 5.25 -6.82
N TRP A 54 -16.96 4.96 -6.21
CA TRP A 54 -17.15 5.10 -4.77
C TRP A 54 -16.23 4.17 -3.97
N CYS A 55 -16.11 2.90 -4.37
CA CYS A 55 -15.20 1.95 -3.72
C CYS A 55 -13.73 2.40 -3.80
N TYR A 56 -13.29 2.92 -4.95
CA TYR A 56 -11.92 3.46 -5.09
C TYR A 56 -11.70 4.73 -4.26
N CYS A 57 -12.68 5.64 -4.20
CA CYS A 57 -12.62 6.82 -3.34
C CYS A 57 -12.53 6.44 -1.85
N VAL A 58 -13.36 5.49 -1.41
CA VAL A 58 -13.32 5.00 -0.03
C VAL A 58 -11.99 4.32 0.27
N LEU A 59 -11.49 3.48 -0.63
CA LEU A 59 -10.19 2.82 -0.49
C LEU A 59 -9.05 3.84 -0.43
N PHE A 60 -9.07 4.87 -1.27
CA PHE A 60 -8.09 5.95 -1.25
C PHE A 60 -8.11 6.72 0.08
N VAL A 61 -9.30 7.05 0.59
CA VAL A 61 -9.43 7.69 1.92
C VAL A 61 -8.90 6.78 3.03
N ILE A 62 -9.18 5.48 2.98
CA ILE A 62 -8.63 4.52 3.94
C ILE A 62 -7.10 4.50 3.89
N ILE A 63 -6.51 4.49 2.69
CA ILE A 63 -5.05 4.56 2.53
C ILE A 63 -4.50 5.86 3.10
N LEU A 64 -5.16 7.00 2.86
CA LEU A 64 -4.74 8.28 3.44
C LEU A 64 -4.84 8.29 4.97
N LEU A 65 -5.88 7.70 5.54
CA LEU A 65 -6.04 7.59 6.98
C LEU A 65 -4.98 6.67 7.60
N LEU A 66 -4.73 5.51 6.99
CA LEU A 66 -3.67 4.59 7.43
C LEU A 66 -2.29 5.21 7.30
N GLY A 67 -1.99 5.84 6.16
CA GLY A 67 -0.74 6.55 5.93
C GLY A 67 -0.54 7.70 6.91
N GLY A 68 -1.59 8.49 7.16
CA GLY A 68 -1.58 9.56 8.15
C GLY A 68 -1.36 9.05 9.58
N LEU A 69 -2.00 7.95 9.96
CA LEU A 69 -1.81 7.31 11.27
C LEU A 69 -0.37 6.80 11.44
N LEU A 70 0.18 6.11 10.43
CA LEU A 70 1.55 5.63 10.43
C LEU A 70 2.55 6.78 10.48
N PHE A 71 2.32 7.84 9.71
CA PHE A 71 3.14 9.05 9.71
C PHE A 71 3.10 9.75 11.07
N TYR A 72 1.92 9.89 11.66
CA TYR A 72 1.75 10.44 13.01
C TYR A 72 2.47 9.58 14.06
N ALA A 73 2.30 8.26 14.02
CA ALA A 73 2.99 7.35 14.93
C ALA A 73 4.51 7.45 14.77
N TYR A 74 5.02 7.45 13.54
CA TYR A 74 6.46 7.57 13.27
C TYR A 74 7.04 8.90 13.79
N THR A 75 6.34 10.02 13.56
CA THR A 75 6.77 11.35 13.99
C THR A 75 6.65 11.57 15.50
N PHE A 76 5.70 10.90 16.16
CA PHE A 76 5.51 10.96 17.60
C PHE A 76 6.53 10.08 18.35
N TYR A 77 6.63 8.80 17.97
CA TYR A 77 7.50 7.85 18.66
C TYR A 77 8.98 8.04 18.36
N LYS A 78 9.33 8.59 17.18
CA LYS A 78 10.71 8.85 16.74
C LYS A 78 11.66 7.71 17.12
N PRO A 79 11.47 6.50 16.54
CA PRO A 79 12.31 5.36 16.89
C PRO A 79 13.76 5.68 16.58
N LYS A 80 14.59 5.72 17.62
CA LYS A 80 16.03 5.93 17.58
C LYS A 80 16.73 4.62 17.88
N LEU A 81 17.86 4.39 17.23
CA LEU A 81 18.69 3.24 17.58
C LEU A 81 19.39 3.51 18.91
N PRO A 82 19.50 2.50 19.79
CA PRO A 82 20.36 2.59 20.97
C PRO A 82 21.82 2.80 20.56
N SER A 83 22.55 3.57 21.36
CA SER A 83 23.99 3.73 21.23
C SER A 83 24.70 2.62 22.00
N TYR A 84 25.78 2.09 21.43
CA TYR A 84 26.62 1.07 22.04
C TYR A 84 28.07 1.55 22.01
N GLU A 85 28.68 1.70 23.17
CA GLU A 85 30.12 2.00 23.29
C GLU A 85 30.81 0.87 24.06
N MET A 86 32.01 0.51 23.63
CA MET A 86 32.81 -0.45 24.37
C MET A 86 33.49 0.29 25.52
N LEU A 87 33.09 -0.02 26.75
CA LEU A 87 33.68 0.59 27.93
C LEU A 87 34.98 -0.11 28.31
N ASP A 88 34.96 -1.44 28.27
CA ASP A 88 36.10 -2.24 28.70
C ASP A 88 36.17 -3.58 27.93
N PHE A 89 37.39 -4.04 27.72
CA PHE A 89 37.71 -5.28 27.03
C PHE A 89 38.83 -6.00 27.77
N GLU A 90 38.48 -7.08 28.46
CA GLU A 90 39.39 -7.88 29.26
C GLU A 90 39.65 -9.24 28.62
N VAL A 91 40.92 -9.65 28.58
CA VAL A 91 41.34 -10.97 28.12
C VAL A 91 41.49 -11.88 29.33
N ILE A 92 40.56 -12.82 29.51
CA ILE A 92 40.57 -13.76 30.64
C ILE A 92 41.50 -14.94 30.32
N ALA A 93 41.41 -15.50 29.12
CA ALA A 93 42.24 -16.62 28.71
C ALA A 93 42.60 -16.54 27.23
N PHE A 94 43.87 -16.82 26.92
CA PHE A 94 44.38 -16.96 25.56
C PHE A 94 45.45 -18.06 25.57
N ASN A 95 45.03 -19.30 25.33
CA ASN A 95 45.89 -20.48 25.50
C ASN A 95 45.95 -21.29 24.20
N ALA A 96 47.16 -21.48 23.68
CA ALA A 96 47.44 -22.44 22.63
C ALA A 96 47.63 -23.83 23.25
N GLN A 97 46.80 -24.78 22.87
CA GLN A 97 46.86 -26.16 23.33
C GLN A 97 47.81 -26.99 22.44
N PRO A 98 48.35 -28.11 22.95
CA PRO A 98 49.28 -28.98 22.21
C PRO A 98 48.68 -29.62 20.95
N ASP A 99 47.36 -29.65 20.83
CA ASP A 99 46.61 -30.12 19.66
C ASP A 99 46.48 -29.04 18.56
N PHE A 100 47.27 -27.96 18.63
CA PHE A 100 47.16 -26.76 17.79
C PHE A 100 45.82 -26.05 17.89
N SER A 101 44.99 -26.37 18.88
CA SER A 101 43.77 -25.63 19.13
C SER A 101 44.05 -24.39 19.98
N LEU A 102 43.30 -23.32 19.72
CA LEU A 102 43.43 -22.05 20.42
C LEU A 102 42.17 -21.83 21.25
N TYR A 103 42.33 -21.78 22.57
CA TYR A 103 41.27 -21.45 23.51
C TYR A 103 41.32 -19.97 23.86
N THR A 104 40.17 -19.32 23.77
CA THR A 104 39.99 -17.89 24.02
C THR A 104 38.80 -17.65 24.93
N GLU A 105 39.00 -16.78 25.91
CA GLU A 105 37.96 -16.25 26.77
C GLU A 105 38.17 -14.74 26.95
N PHE A 106 37.17 -13.96 26.56
CA PHE A 106 37.16 -12.51 26.67
C PHE A 106 35.95 -12.07 27.50
N GLN A 107 36.13 -11.04 28.32
CA GLN A 107 35.04 -10.33 28.95
C GLN A 107 34.92 -8.95 28.31
N VAL A 108 33.74 -8.65 27.78
CA VAL A 108 33.44 -7.38 27.13
C VAL A 108 32.39 -6.66 27.96
N THR A 109 32.69 -5.42 28.33
CA THR A 109 31.73 -4.51 28.96
C THR A 109 31.28 -3.48 27.94
N VAL A 110 30.00 -3.55 27.58
CA VAL A 110 29.38 -2.62 26.65
C VAL A 110 28.51 -1.65 27.42
N TRP A 111 28.79 -0.37 27.23
CA TRP A 111 27.92 0.72 27.65
C TRP A 111 26.82 0.89 26.61
N THR A 112 25.56 0.87 27.06
CA THR A 112 24.40 0.92 26.17
C THR A 112 23.44 1.99 26.64
N GLU A 113 23.05 2.86 25.72
CA GLU A 113 22.11 3.95 25.97
C GLU A 113 20.90 3.80 25.05
N ASN A 114 19.71 3.73 25.64
CA ASN A 114 18.45 3.73 24.90
C ASN A 114 17.86 5.15 24.87
N PRO A 115 18.04 5.93 23.79
CA PRO A 115 17.53 7.30 23.71
C PRO A 115 16.02 7.38 23.41
N ASN A 116 15.32 6.24 23.35
CA ASN A 116 13.88 6.21 23.10
C ASN A 116 13.10 6.52 24.38
N LEU A 117 12.14 7.45 24.27
CA LEU A 117 11.28 7.87 25.39
C LEU A 117 10.10 6.93 25.65
N PHE A 118 9.69 6.15 24.65
CA PHE A 118 8.48 5.32 24.70
C PHE A 118 8.74 3.84 24.39
N ILE A 119 9.94 3.49 23.94
CA ILE A 119 10.29 2.13 23.48
C ILE A 119 11.35 1.57 24.43
N GLY A 120 11.06 0.43 25.03
CA GLY A 120 12.04 -0.38 25.76
C GLY A 120 12.60 -1.50 24.88
N LEU A 121 13.82 -1.96 25.19
CA LEU A 121 14.52 -3.04 24.49
C LEU A 121 14.69 -4.21 25.45
N THR A 122 14.20 -5.39 25.08
CA THR A 122 14.42 -6.62 25.85
C THR A 122 15.39 -7.50 25.07
N TYR A 123 16.50 -7.85 25.69
CA TYR A 123 17.46 -8.81 25.16
C TYR A 123 17.09 -10.18 25.72
N GLU A 124 16.67 -11.11 24.86
CA GLU A 124 16.28 -12.46 25.29
C GLU A 124 17.45 -13.44 25.23
N GLU A 125 17.32 -14.60 25.89
CA GLU A 125 18.35 -15.64 26.01
C GLU A 125 18.81 -16.28 24.68
N GLY A 126 18.12 -15.98 23.58
CA GLY A 126 18.53 -16.34 22.21
C GLY A 126 19.50 -15.34 21.56
N SER A 127 19.71 -14.17 22.17
CA SER A 127 20.59 -13.13 21.65
C SER A 127 22.05 -13.52 21.87
N ALA A 128 22.86 -13.44 20.82
CA ALA A 128 24.28 -13.77 20.88
C ALA A 128 25.15 -12.65 20.31
N VAL A 129 26.35 -12.50 20.86
CA VAL A 129 27.44 -11.69 20.33
C VAL A 129 28.54 -12.62 19.84
N SER A 130 29.13 -12.30 18.70
CA SER A 130 30.37 -12.91 18.23
C SER A 130 31.44 -11.86 17.98
N ILE A 131 32.68 -12.21 18.27
CA ILE A 131 33.85 -11.44 17.86
C ILE A 131 34.40 -12.11 16.61
N LEU A 132 34.65 -11.32 15.57
CA LEU A 132 35.28 -11.77 14.35
C LEU A 132 36.68 -11.15 14.22
N PHE A 133 37.63 -11.95 13.78
CA PHE A 133 38.96 -11.51 13.37
C PHE A 133 39.22 -12.02 11.96
N GLU A 134 39.60 -11.13 11.05
CA GLU A 134 39.77 -11.45 9.62
C GLU A 134 38.59 -12.27 9.05
N HIS A 135 37.35 -11.86 9.34
CA HIS A 135 36.11 -12.53 8.90
C HIS A 135 35.89 -13.94 9.47
N SER A 136 36.73 -14.40 10.39
CA SER A 136 36.56 -15.67 11.09
C SER A 136 36.08 -15.43 12.52
N PRO A 137 35.05 -16.15 13.00
CA PRO A 137 34.58 -15.99 14.38
C PRO A 137 35.64 -16.52 15.35
N LEU A 138 36.09 -15.67 16.26
CA LEU A 138 36.99 -16.04 17.36
C LEU A 138 36.22 -16.60 18.54
N CYS A 139 35.23 -15.85 19.00
CA CYS A 139 34.50 -16.16 20.23
C CYS A 139 33.01 -15.88 20.05
N PHE A 140 32.21 -16.62 20.82
CA PHE A 140 30.77 -16.47 20.90
C PHE A 140 30.37 -16.31 22.36
N GLY A 141 29.38 -15.49 22.64
CA GLY A 141 28.73 -15.46 23.94
C GLY A 141 27.28 -15.05 23.83
N LYS A 142 26.52 -15.40 24.87
CA LYS A 142 25.10 -15.09 24.96
C LYS A 142 24.92 -13.79 25.71
N LEU A 143 24.03 -12.93 25.24
CA LEU A 143 23.66 -11.76 26.00
C LEU A 143 22.83 -12.21 27.22
N PRO A 144 23.00 -11.53 28.36
CA PRO A 144 22.12 -11.73 29.50
C PRO A 144 20.69 -11.27 29.18
N ASN A 145 19.72 -11.90 29.85
CA ASN A 145 18.33 -11.48 29.77
C ASN A 145 18.15 -10.16 30.54
N ILE A 146 18.18 -9.04 29.81
CA ILE A 146 18.09 -7.70 30.39
C ILE A 146 17.00 -6.93 29.66
N HIS A 147 16.14 -6.27 30.43
CA HIS A 147 15.20 -5.29 29.92
C HIS A 147 15.76 -3.88 30.12
N GLN A 148 16.01 -3.19 29.01
CA GLN A 148 16.34 -1.78 28.98
C GLN A 148 15.07 -0.97 28.80
N GLY A 149 14.64 -0.30 29.87
CA GLY A 149 13.54 0.66 29.83
C GLY A 149 13.80 1.86 28.92
N HIS A 150 12.82 2.75 28.84
CA HIS A 150 12.94 4.00 28.09
C HIS A 150 13.95 4.96 28.73
N ASN A 151 14.71 5.70 27.91
CA ASN A 151 15.70 6.69 28.35
C ASN A 151 16.63 6.15 29.44
N ASN A 152 17.05 4.89 29.30
CA ASN A 152 17.84 4.21 30.30
C ASN A 152 19.22 3.86 29.74
N VAL A 153 20.19 3.92 30.64
CA VAL A 153 21.58 3.58 30.39
C VAL A 153 21.87 2.30 31.16
N THR A 154 22.38 1.29 30.48
CA THR A 154 22.73 0.02 31.11
C THR A 154 24.12 -0.44 30.69
N MET A 155 24.82 -1.09 31.61
CA MET A 155 26.10 -1.73 31.34
C MET A 155 25.86 -3.22 31.16
N ILE A 156 26.17 -3.73 29.98
CA ILE A 156 26.05 -5.14 29.66
C ILE A 156 27.44 -5.75 29.72
N LYS A 157 27.62 -6.72 30.63
CA LYS A 157 28.83 -7.54 30.69
C LYS A 157 28.56 -8.87 30.02
N VAL A 158 29.37 -9.21 29.03
CA VAL A 158 29.25 -10.45 28.26
C VAL A 158 30.57 -11.20 28.31
N VAL A 159 30.52 -12.48 28.67
CA VAL A 159 31.66 -13.40 28.57
C VAL A 159 31.56 -14.14 27.25
N LEU A 160 32.61 -14.03 26.44
CA LEU A 160 32.73 -14.63 25.14
C LEU A 160 33.75 -15.75 25.21
N LYS A 161 33.40 -16.93 24.71
CA LYS A 161 34.27 -18.11 24.70
C LYS A 161 34.44 -18.61 23.28
N GLY A 162 35.64 -19.04 22.96
CA GLY A 162 36.02 -19.50 21.64
C GLY A 162 37.01 -20.66 21.71
N LYS A 163 36.81 -21.66 20.87
CA LYS A 163 37.83 -22.66 20.56
C LYS A 163 38.01 -22.70 19.06
N SER A 164 39.19 -22.31 18.57
CA SER A 164 39.55 -22.51 17.17
C SER A 164 40.37 -23.78 17.04
N THR A 165 39.96 -24.64 16.12
CA THR A 165 40.74 -25.81 15.69
C THR A 165 41.67 -25.48 14.52
N GLU A 166 41.59 -24.26 14.00
CA GLU A 166 42.31 -23.82 12.82
C GLU A 166 43.43 -22.86 13.21
N GLY A 167 44.68 -23.33 13.11
CA GLY A 167 45.91 -22.55 13.31
C GLY A 167 46.17 -21.49 12.23
N ARG A 168 45.12 -21.02 11.53
CA ARG A 168 45.23 -19.99 10.48
C ARG A 168 45.62 -18.62 11.04
N PHE A 169 45.48 -18.40 12.35
CA PHE A 169 45.83 -17.15 13.02
C PHE A 169 47.35 -16.86 13.12
N LEU A 170 48.21 -17.80 12.74
CA LEU A 170 49.68 -17.67 12.91
C LEU A 170 50.43 -17.17 11.66
N TRP A 171 49.76 -16.93 10.53
CA TRP A 171 50.45 -16.66 9.25
C TRP A 171 50.13 -15.31 8.60
N SER A 172 49.29 -14.48 9.22
CA SER A 172 48.94 -13.15 8.70
C SER A 172 49.80 -12.07 9.38
N CYS A 173 51.07 -11.99 8.98
CA CYS A 173 51.90 -10.79 9.11
C CYS A 173 52.65 -10.64 7.79
N ARG A 174 52.14 -9.78 6.91
CA ARG A 174 52.89 -9.24 5.78
C ARG A 174 52.71 -7.73 5.76
#